data_AF-A0A4V1IPS0-F1
#
_entry.id   AF-A0A4V1IPS0-F1
#
_cell.length_a   1.000
_cell.length_b   1.000
_cell.length_c   1.000
_cell.angle_alpha   90.00
_cell.angle_beta   90.00
_cell.angle_gamma   90.00
#
_symmetry.space_group_name_H-M   'P 1'
#
loop_
_entity.id
_entity.type
_entity.pdbx_description
1 polymer ?
#
loop_
_entity_poly.entity_id
_entity_poly.type
_entity_poly.pdbx_seq_one_letter_code
_entity_poly.pdbx_strand_id
1 'polypeptide(L)'
;ILLAFSIMFEPMRLWLGYSGNLRERVPELSAFFLFTLFPQFVTCVYLAFGQPFTAHGFATDLEVAVNIAYLLMLGPELVLGWRAAKNVVDAQAARFFLTL
;
A
#
# COMPACT_ATOMS: atom_id res chain seq x y z
N ILE A 1 -14.88 -2.36 12.25
CA ILE A 1 -15.22 -2.60 10.82
C ILE A 1 -14.03 -2.29 9.91
N LEU A 2 -13.50 -1.06 9.95
CA LEU A 2 -12.35 -0.66 9.12
C LEU A 2 -11.10 -1.54 9.33
N LEU A 3 -10.74 -1.86 10.58
CA LEU A 3 -9.64 -2.78 10.90
C LEU A 3 -9.84 -4.19 10.31
N ALA A 4 -11.06 -4.74 10.42
CA ALA A 4 -11.36 -6.07 9.89
C ALA A 4 -11.23 -6.06 8.36
N PHE A 5 -11.73 -5.00 7.72
CA PHE A 5 -11.60 -4.79 6.28
C PHE A 5 -10.13 -4.69 5.85
N SER A 6 -9.30 -3.88 6.51
CA SER A 6 -7.88 -3.75 6.18
C SER A 6 -7.13 -5.08 6.33
N ILE A 7 -7.43 -5.86 7.36
CA ILE A 7 -6.82 -7.18 7.58
C ILE A 7 -7.19 -8.17 6.47
N MET A 8 -8.41 -8.12 5.91
CA MET A 8 -8.80 -9.01 4.81
C MET A 8 -8.07 -8.68 3.50
N PHE A 9 -7.83 -7.40 3.22
CA PHE A 9 -7.16 -6.96 1.99
C PHE A 9 -5.63 -7.02 2.06
N GLU A 10 -5.06 -7.04 3.25
CA GLU A 10 -3.60 -6.99 3.44
C GLU A 10 -2.85 -8.17 2.78
N PRO A 11 -3.28 -9.44 2.91
CA PRO A 11 -2.60 -10.56 2.25
C PRO A 11 -2.62 -10.43 0.72
N MET A 12 -3.76 -9.98 0.17
CA MET A 12 -3.90 -9.76 -1.27
C MET A 12 -2.98 -8.64 -1.75
N ARG A 13 -2.92 -7.53 -1.02
CA ARG A 13 -2.02 -6.40 -1.30
C ARG A 13 -0.57 -6.88 -1.33
N LEU A 14 -0.11 -7.55 -0.26
CA LEU A 14 1.26 -8.06 -0.18
C LEU A 14 1.57 -9.06 -1.29
N TRP A 15 0.63 -9.94 -1.64
CA TRP A 15 0.81 -10.90 -2.74
C TRP A 15 0.95 -10.19 -4.09
N LEU A 16 0.14 -9.15 -4.36
CA LEU A 16 0.25 -8.36 -5.59
C LEU A 16 1.59 -7.62 -5.68
N GLY A 17 2.07 -7.05 -4.57
CA GLY A 17 3.39 -6.41 -4.53
C GLY A 17 4.52 -7.40 -4.79
N TYR A 18 4.46 -8.58 -4.18
CA TYR A 18 5.43 -9.65 -4.36
C TYR A 18 5.43 -10.21 -5.79
N SER A 19 4.27 -10.65 -6.29
CA SER A 19 4.12 -11.22 -7.63
C SER A 19 4.45 -10.18 -8.72
N GLY A 20 3.97 -8.94 -8.55
CA GLY A 20 4.18 -7.86 -9.50
C GLY A 20 5.65 -7.47 -9.61
N ASN A 21 6.38 -7.43 -8.50
CA ASN A 21 7.81 -7.15 -8.49
C ASN A 21 8.63 -8.30 -9.09
N LEU A 22 8.31 -9.56 -8.76
CA LEU A 22 9.03 -10.73 -9.31
C LEU A 22 8.83 -10.94 -10.80
N ARG A 23 7.62 -10.66 -11.29
CA ARG A 23 7.25 -10.87 -12.70
C ARG A 23 7.35 -9.60 -13.53
N GLU A 24 7.82 -8.50 -12.93
CA GLU A 24 7.86 -7.17 -13.55
C GLU A 24 6.53 -6.81 -14.22
N ARG A 25 5.41 -7.13 -13.55
CA ARG A 25 4.05 -6.94 -14.08
C ARG A 25 3.47 -5.63 -13.59
N VAL A 26 3.46 -4.65 -14.49
CA VAL A 26 2.86 -3.32 -14.25
C VAL A 26 1.42 -3.41 -13.71
N PRO A 27 0.51 -4.25 -14.22
CA PRO A 27 -0.85 -4.31 -13.70
C PRO A 27 -0.94 -4.75 -12.23
N GLU A 28 -0.12 -5.71 -11.81
CA GLU A 28 -0.08 -6.23 -10.43
C GLU A 28 0.52 -5.17 -9.48
N LEU A 29 1.60 -4.49 -9.91
CA LEU A 29 2.19 -3.35 -9.19
C LEU A 29 1.20 -2.18 -9.06
N SER A 30 0.45 -1.84 -10.10
CA SER A 30 -0.58 -0.80 -10.05
C SER A 30 -1.70 -1.16 -9.08
N ALA A 31 -2.14 -2.43 -9.04
CA ALA A 31 -3.14 -2.90 -8.08
C ALA A 31 -2.60 -2.85 -6.64
N PHE A 32 -1.34 -3.26 -6.42
CA PHE A 32 -0.66 -3.09 -5.14
C PHE A 32 -0.62 -1.62 -4.70
N PHE A 33 -0.26 -0.70 -5.60
CA PHE A 33 -0.27 0.74 -5.36
C PHE A 33 -1.66 1.26 -4.98
N LEU A 34 -2.68 0.83 -5.73
CA LEU A 34 -4.06 1.19 -5.49
C LEU A 34 -4.45 0.78 -4.08
N PHE A 35 -4.29 -0.49 -3.70
CA PHE A 35 -4.65 -0.99 -2.36
C PHE A 35 -3.86 -0.32 -1.23
N THR A 36 -2.60 0.01 -1.48
CA THR A 36 -1.73 0.70 -0.52
C THR A 36 -2.20 2.12 -0.26
N LEU A 37 -2.54 2.89 -1.31
CA LEU A 37 -3.13 4.23 -1.14
C LEU A 37 -4.57 4.16 -0.60
N PHE A 38 -5.38 3.28 -1.17
CA PHE A 38 -6.78 3.08 -0.82
C PHE A 38 -7.16 1.59 -0.91
N PRO A 39 -7.54 0.94 0.20
CA PRO A 39 -8.00 1.54 1.46
C PRO A 39 -6.91 1.72 2.52
N GLN A 40 -5.72 1.16 2.34
CA GLN A 40 -4.83 0.85 3.46
C GLN A 40 -4.28 2.11 4.14
N PHE A 41 -3.65 3.01 3.39
CA PHE A 41 -3.09 4.24 3.94
C PHE A 41 -4.17 5.14 4.55
N VAL A 42 -5.29 5.35 3.85
CA VAL A 42 -6.42 6.15 4.35
C VAL A 42 -6.96 5.58 5.67
N THR A 43 -7.12 4.25 5.75
CA THR A 43 -7.61 3.59 6.96
C THR A 43 -6.63 3.77 8.12
N CYS A 44 -5.34 3.56 7.89
CA CYS A 44 -4.33 3.69 8.95
C CYS A 44 -4.17 5.13 9.43
N VAL A 45 -4.26 6.14 8.55
CA VAL A 45 -4.30 7.56 8.96
C VAL A 45 -5.53 7.85 9.82
N TYR A 46 -6.71 7.36 9.43
CA TYR A 46 -7.92 7.53 10.21
C TYR A 46 -7.82 6.87 11.59
N LEU A 47 -7.33 5.64 11.68
CA LEU A 47 -7.20 4.90 12.93
C LEU A 47 -6.10 5.49 13.85
N ALA A 48 -5.01 6.00 13.29
CA ALA A 48 -3.93 6.62 14.05
C ALA A 48 -4.27 8.02 14.56
N PHE A 49 -4.92 8.84 13.75
CA PHE A 49 -5.09 10.27 14.04
C PHE A 49 -6.53 10.76 13.99
N GLY A 50 -7.40 10.19 13.16
CA GLY A 50 -8.76 10.68 12.96
C GLY A 50 -9.76 10.23 14.04
N GLN A 51 -9.61 9.01 14.53
CA GLN A 51 -10.56 8.37 15.46
C GLN A 51 -10.80 9.17 16.75
N PRO A 52 -9.78 9.75 17.43
CA PRO A 52 -9.98 10.56 18.63
C PRO A 52 -10.79 11.85 18.42
N PHE A 53 -10.83 12.39 17.19
CA PHE A 53 -11.56 13.62 16.86
C PHE A 53 -13.02 13.36 16.43
N THR A 54 -13.40 12.10 16.25
CA THR A 54 -14.78 11.72 15.91
C THR A 54 -15.59 11.62 17.20
N ALA A 55 -16.78 12.25 17.24
CA ALA A 55 -17.63 12.39 18.44
C ALA A 55 -17.97 11.10 19.22
N HIS A 56 -17.73 9.92 18.65
CA HIS A 56 -17.95 8.60 19.26
C HIS A 56 -16.72 7.66 19.13
N GLY A 57 -15.55 8.18 18.78
CA GLY A 57 -14.36 7.36 18.53
C GLY A 57 -13.67 6.96 19.82
N PHE A 58 -13.77 5.69 20.19
CA PHE A 58 -12.90 5.09 21.21
C PHE A 58 -11.70 4.46 20.51
N ALA A 59 -10.50 5.02 20.68
CA ALA A 59 -9.26 4.46 20.17
C ALA A 59 -8.40 3.99 21.35
N THR A 60 -7.99 2.72 21.35
CA THR A 60 -7.08 2.23 22.39
C THR A 60 -5.66 2.69 22.06
N ASP A 61 -4.85 3.03 23.06
CA ASP A 61 -3.44 3.45 22.87
C ASP A 61 -2.64 2.44 22.04
N LEU A 62 -2.91 1.14 22.22
CA LEU A 62 -2.30 0.07 21.43
C LEU A 62 -2.70 0.15 19.94
N GLU A 63 -3.98 0.40 19.64
CA GLU A 63 -4.44 0.52 18.26
C GLU A 63 -3.76 1.69 17.55
N VAL A 64 -3.65 2.83 18.23
CA VAL A 64 -2.95 4.01 17.71
C VAL A 64 -1.48 3.69 17.47
N ALA A 65 -0.78 3.10 18.43
CA ALA A 65 0.63 2.75 18.30
C ALA A 65 0.90 1.79 17.13
N VAL A 66 0.07 0.75 16.97
CA VAL A 66 0.18 -0.21 15.87
C VAL A 66 -0.03 0.46 14.51
N ASN A 67 -1.04 1.34 14.39
CA ASN A 67 -1.30 2.05 13.13
C ASN A 67 -0.19 3.06 12.81
N ILE A 68 0.39 3.73 13.81
CA ILE A 68 1.55 4.61 13.61
C ILE A 68 2.76 3.79 13.13
N ALA A 69 3.08 2.68 13.79
CA ALA A 69 4.18 1.81 13.37
C ALA A 69 3.98 1.31 11.94
N TYR A 70 2.75 0.95 11.58
CA TYR A 70 2.41 0.50 10.25
C TYR A 70 2.47 1.63 9.20
N LEU A 71 2.08 2.86 9.52
CA LEU A 71 2.27 4.04 8.66
C LEU A 71 3.75 4.33 8.39
N LEU A 72 4.62 4.13 9.39
CA LEU A 72 6.07 4.25 9.22
C LEU A 72 6.64 3.19 8.26
N MET A 73 5.97 2.04 8.09
CA MET A 73 6.32 1.05 7.08
C MET A 73 5.74 1.42 5.70
N LEU A 74 4.47 1.86 5.64
CA LEU A 74 3.79 2.25 4.41
C LEU A 74 4.44 3.44 3.69
N GLY A 75 4.94 4.43 4.44
CA GLY A 75 5.55 5.63 3.85
C GLY A 75 6.74 5.33 2.93
N PRO A 76 7.80 4.65 3.43
CA PRO A 76 8.89 4.17 2.60
C PRO A 76 8.44 3.22 1.49
N GLU A 77 7.44 2.36 1.76
CA GLU A 77 6.91 1.42 0.77
C GLU A 77 6.34 2.15 -0.46
N LEU A 78 5.59 3.24 -0.27
CA LEU A 78 5.08 4.05 -1.39
C LEU A 78 6.22 4.65 -2.24
N VAL A 79 7.28 5.14 -1.60
CA VAL A 79 8.43 5.74 -2.31
C VAL A 79 9.22 4.67 -3.08
N LEU A 80 9.54 3.56 -2.41
CA LEU A 80 10.32 2.47 -2.99
C LEU A 80 9.53 1.73 -4.07
N GLY A 81 8.25 1.45 -3.83
CA GLY A 81 7.37 0.84 -4.81
C GLY A 81 7.22 1.72 -6.04
N TRP A 82 7.17 3.05 -5.90
CA TRP A 82 7.00 3.95 -7.04
C TRP A 82 8.23 3.91 -7.94
N ARG A 83 9.42 3.92 -7.30
CA ARG A 83 10.69 3.74 -8.02
C ARG A 83 10.73 2.38 -8.73
N ALA A 84 10.31 1.30 -8.05
CA ALA A 84 10.25 -0.03 -8.66
C ALA A 84 9.30 -0.07 -9.86
N ALA A 85 8.09 0.49 -9.72
CA ALA A 85 7.11 0.56 -10.80
C ALA A 85 7.64 1.37 -12.00
N LYS A 86 8.28 2.52 -11.74
CA LYS A 86 8.92 3.32 -12.78
C LYS A 86 9.99 2.54 -13.53
N ASN A 87 10.86 1.84 -12.79
CA ASN A 87 11.93 1.03 -13.40
C ASN A 87 11.37 -0.09 -14.27
N VAL A 88 10.30 -0.75 -13.84
CA VAL A 88 9.62 -1.80 -14.62
C VAL A 88 9.03 -1.23 -15.91
N VAL A 89 8.38 -0.06 -15.85
CA VAL A 89 7.82 0.60 -17.05
C VAL A 89 8.94 0.99 -18.02
N ASP A 90 10.02 1.60 -17.52
CA ASP A 90 11.17 2.00 -18.33
C ASP A 90 11.84 0.78 -18.99
N ALA A 91 11.98 -0.33 -18.26
CA ALA A 91 12.51 -1.59 -18.79
C ALA A 91 11.60 -2.20 -19.88
N GLN A 92 10.27 -2.19 -19.68
CA GLN A 92 9.33 -2.68 -20.69
C GLN A 92 9.34 -1.81 -21.96
N ALA A 93 9.42 -0.49 -21.80
CA ALA A 93 9.54 0.44 -22.93
C ALA A 93 10.83 0.18 -23.73
N ALA A 94 11.98 0.04 -23.05
CA ALA A 94 13.25 -0.27 -23.71
C ALA A 94 13.19 -1.59 -24.51
N ARG A 95 12.57 -2.64 -23.95
CA ARG A 95 12.39 -3.91 -24.66
C ARG A 95 11.51 -3.78 -25.89
N PHE A 96 10.42 -3.00 -25.81
CA PHE A 96 9.54 -2.75 -26.94
C PHE A 96 10.29 -2.10 -28.11
N PHE A 97 11.10 -1.07 -27.85
CA PHE A 97 11.90 -0.40 -28.88
C PHE A 97 13.02 -1.26 -29.46
N LEU A 98 13.59 -2.19 -28.68
CA LEU A 98 14.61 -3.12 -29.17
C LEU A 98 14.04 -4.26 -30.03
N THR A 99 12.74 -4.56 -29.89
CA THR A 99 12.05 -5.60 -30.68
C THR A 99 11.39 -5.10 -31.96
N LEU A 100 11.35 -3.77 -32.15
CA LEU A 100 10.79 -3.10 -33.34
C LEU A 100 11.88 -2.86 -34.39
#